data_AF-A0A7C7IGC7-F1
#
_entry.id   AF-A0A7C7IGC7-F1
#
_cell.length_a   1.000
_cell.length_b   1.000
_cell.length_c   1.000
_cell.angle_alpha   90.00
_cell.angle_beta   90.00
_cell.angle_gamma   90.00
#
_symmetry.space_group_name_H-M   'P 1'
#
loop_
_entity.id
_entity.type
_entity.pdbx_description
1 polymer ?
#
loop_
_entity_poly.entity_id
_entity_poly.type
_entity_poly.pdbx_seq_one_letter_code
_entity_poly.pdbx_strand_id
1 'polypeptide(L)' 'GNTLICEGAPGRIFEVTPEKAIVWEYINPYFGDAPSQGPANSVNGVFRAHRYGPDHPGLQGKELDPSRYGTVNQLYT' A
#
# COMPACT_ATOMS: atom_id res chain seq x y z
N GLY A 1 -18.60 5.20 6.26
CA GLY A 1 -17.48 5.28 5.31
C GLY A 1 -16.64 4.03 5.45
N ASN A 2 -15.80 3.74 4.46
CA ASN A 2 -14.90 2.59 4.52
C ASN A 2 -13.74 2.84 5.50
N THR A 3 -13.09 1.76 5.94
CA THR A 3 -11.93 1.81 6.85
C THR A 3 -10.69 1.34 6.13
N LEU A 4 -9.67 2.20 6.06
CA LEU A 4 -8.33 1.85 5.58
C LEU A 4 -7.52 1.21 6.71
N ILE A 5 -6.93 0.05 6.44
CA ILE A 5 -6.16 -0.74 7.41
C ILE A 5 -4.73 -0.88 6.90
N CYS A 6 -3.76 -0.65 7.79
CA CYS A 6 -2.34 -0.90 7.55
C CYS A 6 -1.93 -2.16 8.32
N GLU A 7 -1.82 -3.28 7.61
CA GLU A 7 -1.30 -4.54 8.14
C GLU A 7 0.23 -4.53 8.02
N GLY A 8 0.87 -4.02 9.08
CA GLY A 8 2.24 -3.51 8.96
C GLY A 8 3.30 -4.55 8.66
N ALA A 9 3.38 -5.64 9.45
CA ALA A 9 4.43 -6.65 9.25
C ALA A 9 4.34 -7.38 7.89
N PRO A 10 3.14 -7.76 7.40
CA PRO A 10 2.96 -8.35 6.07
C PRO A 10 3.10 -7.36 4.89
N GLY A 11 3.25 -6.05 5.17
CA GLY A 11 3.35 -5.03 4.13
C GLY A 11 2.06 -4.84 3.33
N ARG A 12 0.90 -5.15 3.93
CA ARG A 12 -0.40 -5.14 3.25
C ARG A 12 -1.25 -3.95 3.71
N ILE A 13 -1.93 -3.32 2.76
CA ILE A 13 -2.85 -2.22 3.00
C ILE A 13 -4.15 -2.56 2.30
N PHE A 14 -5.28 -2.47 2.99
CA PHE A 14 -6.57 -2.80 2.40
C PHE A 14 -7.67 -1.93 2.99
N GLU A 15 -8.77 -1.80 2.24
CA GLU A 15 -9.94 -1.03 2.63
C GLU A 15 -11.16 -1.94 2.75
N VAL A 16 -11.90 -1.78 3.85
CA VAL A 16 -13.12 -2.56 4.13
C VAL A 16 -14.36 -1.69 4.23
N THR A 17 -15.51 -2.22 3.80
CA THR A 17 -16.83 -1.62 4.07
C THR A 17 -17.25 -1.87 5.52
N PRO A 18 -18.30 -1.18 6.04
CA PRO A 18 -18.87 -1.48 7.36
C PRO A 18 -19.35 -2.94 7.51
N GLU A 19 -19.75 -3.58 6.41
CA GLU A 19 -20.14 -4.99 6.31
C GLU A 19 -18.95 -5.94 6.25
N LYS A 20 -17.72 -5.41 6.37
CA LYS A 20 -16.44 -6.15 6.40
C LYS A 20 -16.05 -6.78 5.07
N ALA A 21 -16.61 -6.30 3.95
CA ALA A 21 -16.15 -6.67 2.63
C ALA A 21 -14.86 -5.91 2.27
N ILE A 22 -13.83 -6.59 1.77
CA ILE A 22 -12.63 -5.95 1.22
C ILE A 22 -12.99 -5.38 -0.16
N VAL A 23 -12.74 -4.10 -0.37
CA VAL A 23 -13.07 -3.39 -1.63
C VAL A 23 -11.86 -2.82 -2.35
N TRP A 24 -10.70 -2.83 -1.70
CA TRP A 24 -9.42 -2.46 -2.28
C TRP A 24 -8.30 -3.11 -1.48
N GLU A 25 -7.23 -3.52 -2.16
CA GLU A 25 -6.06 -4.16 -1.56
C GLU A 25 -4.79 -3.77 -2.31
N TYR A 26 -3.71 -3.60 -1.56
CA TYR A 26 -2.37 -3.38 -2.06
C TYR A 26 -1.36 -4.11 -1.16
N ILE A 27 -0.44 -4.83 -1.78
CA ILE A 27 0.68 -5.48 -1.11
C ILE A 27 1.96 -4.74 -1.54
N ASN A 28 2.77 -4.31 -0.57
CA ASN A 28 4.03 -3.64 -0.85
C ASN A 28 4.98 -4.58 -1.60
N PRO A 29 5.33 -4.27 -2.86
CA PRO A 29 6.23 -5.12 -3.66
C PRO A 29 7.70 -4.86 -3.35
N TYR A 30 8.01 -3.83 -2.54
CA TYR A 30 9.37 -3.41 -2.24
C TYR A 30 9.86 -4.08 -0.96
N PHE A 31 10.76 -5.03 -1.15
CA PHE A 31 11.44 -5.75 -0.08
C PHE A 31 12.79 -5.10 0.23
N GLY A 32 13.09 -4.93 1.52
CA GLY A 32 14.36 -4.41 2.01
C GLY A 32 14.99 -5.35 3.03
N ASP A 33 16.30 -5.22 3.22
CA ASP A 33 17.02 -6.01 4.22
C ASP A 33 16.58 -5.64 5.64
N ALA A 34 16.18 -6.63 6.43
CA ALA A 34 15.92 -6.47 7.85
C ALA A 34 16.92 -7.29 8.68
N PRO A 35 18.13 -6.77 8.92
CA PRO A 35 19.15 -7.49 9.68
C PRO A 35 18.70 -7.82 11.10
N SER A 36 17.79 -7.03 11.70
CA SER A 36 17.19 -7.31 13.01
C SER A 36 16.22 -8.51 13.00
N GLN A 37 15.79 -8.96 11.83
CA GLN A 37 14.91 -10.13 11.65
C GLN A 37 15.72 -11.39 11.30
N GLY A 38 17.03 -11.29 11.09
CA GLY A 38 17.93 -12.40 10.78
C GLY A 38 18.52 -12.34 9.36
N PRO A 39 19.62 -13.08 9.11
CA PRO A 39 20.47 -12.93 7.92
C PRO A 39 19.83 -13.32 6.57
N ALA A 40 18.59 -13.81 6.56
CA ALA A 40 17.85 -14.19 5.36
C ALA A 40 16.51 -13.43 5.19
N ASN A 41 16.20 -12.48 6.07
CA ASN A 41 14.86 -11.91 6.13
C ASN A 41 14.80 -10.57 5.41
N SER A 42 14.49 -10.65 4.12
CA SER A 42 13.98 -9.51 3.37
C SER A 42 12.51 -9.29 3.74
N VAL A 43 12.13 -8.07 4.10
CA VAL A 43 10.77 -7.73 4.55
C VAL A 43 10.23 -6.56 3.75
N ASN A 44 8.92 -6.54 3.54
CA ASN A 44 8.18 -5.49 2.86
C ASN A 44 7.29 -4.68 3.82
N GLY A 45 7.62 -4.70 5.13
CA GLY A 45 6.76 -4.14 6.16
C GLY A 45 6.45 -2.64 5.97
N VAL A 46 5.24 -2.23 6.32
CA VAL A 46 4.75 -0.85 6.23
C VAL A 46 4.38 -0.35 7.62
N PHE A 47 4.87 0.82 8.02
CA PHE A 47 4.58 1.36 9.35
C PHE A 47 3.20 2.02 9.44
N ARG A 48 2.79 2.72 8.38
CA ARG A 48 1.54 3.50 8.35
C ARG A 48 1.05 3.72 6.93
N ALA A 49 -0.26 3.81 6.77
CA ALA A 49 -0.92 4.26 5.55
C ALA A 49 -1.81 5.48 5.85
N HIS A 50 -1.81 6.46 4.95
CA HIS A 50 -2.69 7.63 4.99
C HIS A 50 -3.47 7.74 3.69
N ARG A 51 -4.75 8.10 3.81
CA ARG A 51 -5.59 8.38 2.65
C ARG A 51 -5.56 9.87 2.35
N TYR A 52 -5.26 10.20 1.10
CA TYR A 52 -5.39 11.54 0.56
C TYR A 52 -6.47 11.56 -0.51
N GLY A 53 -7.39 12.52 -0.44
CA GLY A 53 -8.38 12.74 -1.49
C GLY A 53 -7.74 13.35 -2.75
N PRO A 54 -8.44 13.32 -3.89
CA PRO A 54 -7.95 13.91 -5.15
C PRO A 54 -7.63 15.41 -5.01
N ASP A 55 -8.33 16.11 -4.11
CA ASP A 55 -8.13 17.55 -3.87
C ASP A 55 -6.98 17.87 -2.89
N HIS A 56 -6.20 16.86 -2.46
CA HIS A 56 -5.12 17.08 -1.51
C HIS A 56 -4.06 18.05 -2.10
N PRO A 57 -3.67 19.12 -1.39
CA PRO A 57 -2.75 20.14 -1.91
C PRO A 57 -1.42 19.58 -2.44
N GLY A 58 -0.91 18.50 -1.85
CA GLY A 58 0.31 17.83 -2.30
C GLY A 58 0.22 17.14 -3.67
N LEU A 59 -0.99 16.97 -4.23
CA LEU A 59 -1.22 16.39 -5.55
C LEU A 59 -1.45 17.45 -6.64
N GLN A 60 -1.59 18.73 -6.28
CA GLN A 60 -1.87 19.80 -7.25
C GLN A 60 -0.73 19.94 -8.27
N GLY A 61 -1.10 20.00 -9.56
CA GLY A 61 -0.15 20.11 -10.66
C GLY A 61 0.71 18.86 -10.88
N LYS A 62 0.42 17.74 -10.20
CA LYS A 62 1.08 16.46 -10.45
C LYS A 62 0.25 15.64 -11.45
N GLU A 63 0.94 15.08 -12.44
CA GLU A 63 0.34 14.11 -13.35
C GLU A 63 0.35 12.72 -12.69
N LEU A 64 -0.84 12.20 -12.39
CA LEU A 64 -1.03 10.88 -11.77
C LEU A 64 -1.34 9.85 -12.86
N ASP A 65 -0.31 9.48 -13.63
CA ASP A 65 -0.42 8.48 -14.69
C ASP A 65 -0.13 7.06 -14.14
N PRO A 66 -1.15 6.20 -14.01
CA PRO A 66 -0.98 4.84 -13.50
C PRO A 66 -0.19 3.93 -14.45
N SER A 67 -0.07 4.28 -15.73
CA SER A 67 0.67 3.49 -16.72
C SER A 67 2.17 3.47 -16.44
N ARG A 68 2.70 4.52 -15.81
CA ARG A 68 4.11 4.61 -15.38
C ARG A 68 4.54 3.47 -14.45
N TYR A 69 3.59 2.89 -13.72
CA TYR A 69 3.81 1.78 -12.79
C TYR A 69 2.96 0.55 -13.14
N GLY A 70 2.58 0.39 -14.41
CA GLY A 70 1.67 -0.68 -14.85
C GLY A 70 2.10 -2.07 -14.39
N THR A 71 3.39 -2.41 -14.51
CA THR A 71 3.94 -3.70 -14.05
C THR A 71 3.75 -3.92 -12.55
N VAL A 72 3.95 -2.88 -11.75
CA VAL A 72 3.83 -2.95 -10.28
C VAL A 72 2.37 -3.05 -9.86
N ASN A 73 1.50 -2.28 -10.51
CA ASN A 73 0.07 -2.24 -10.23
C ASN A 73 -0.65 -3.57 -10.54
N GLN A 74 -0.02 -4.46 -11.29
CA GLN A 74 -0.56 -5.77 -11.69
C GLN A 74 -0.02 -6.95 -10.87
N LEU A 75 0.92 -6.73 -9.93
CA LEU A 75 1.60 -7.82 -9.22
C LEU A 75 0.67 -8.71 -8.38
N TYR A 76 -0.50 -8.19 -7.98
CA TYR A 76 -1.40 -8.84 -7.01
C TYR A 76 -2.89 -8.72 -7.41
N THR A 77 -3.18 -8.42 -8.67
CA THR A 77 -4.53 -8.32 -9.26
C THR A 77 -4.93 -9.58 -10.02
#